data_AF-A0A838KQH8-F1
#
_entry.id   AF-A0A838KQH8-F1
#
_cell.length_a   1.000
_cell.length_b   1.000
_cell.length_c   1.000
_cell.angle_alpha   90.00
_cell.angle_beta   90.00
_cell.angle_gamma   90.00
#
_symmetry.space_group_name_H-M   'P 1'
#
loop_
_entity.id
_entity.type
_entity.pdbx_description
1 polymer ?
#
loop_
_entity_poly.entity_id
_entity_poly.type
_entity_poly.pdbx_seq_one_letter_code
_entity_poly.pdbx_strand_id
1 'polypeptide(L)' 'MTYLPADDRYDSMPYRRTGSSGLRLPALSLGLWQNFGDDRPL' A
#
# COMPACT_ATOMS: atom_id res chain seq x y z
N MET A 1 4.62 21.75 3.87
CA MET A 1 5.60 20.63 3.89
C MET A 1 5.26 19.69 2.76
N THR A 2 6.27 19.27 1.99
CA THR A 2 6.10 18.26 0.93
C THR A 2 6.41 16.90 1.52
N TYR A 3 5.55 15.91 1.27
CA TYR A 3 5.81 14.53 1.69
C TYR A 3 6.99 13.94 0.91
N LEU A 4 7.90 13.26 1.61
CA LEU A 4 8.99 12.48 1.04
C LEU A 4 8.82 11.01 1.46
N PRO A 5 8.68 10.06 0.53
CA PRO A 5 8.59 8.64 0.87
C PRO A 5 9.96 8.11 1.33
N ALA A 6 9.94 7.03 2.11
CA ALA A 6 11.16 6.33 2.50
C ALA A 6 11.91 5.78 1.27
N ASP A 7 13.23 5.91 1.28
CA ASP A 7 14.12 5.51 0.18
C ASP A 7 14.19 3.98 0.03
N ASP A 8 14.05 3.26 1.14
CA ASP A 8 14.20 1.79 1.28
C ASP A 8 12.86 1.03 1.20
N ARG A 9 11.76 1.70 0.84
CA ARG A 9 10.39 1.14 0.90
C ARG A 9 10.14 -0.14 0.09
N TYR A 10 11.06 -0.52 -0.80
CA TYR A 10 10.97 -1.74 -1.62
C TYR A 10 11.89 -2.87 -1.15
N ASP A 11 12.79 -2.61 -0.20
CA ASP A 11 13.86 -3.55 0.18
C ASP A 11 13.32 -4.75 0.95
N SER A 12 12.28 -4.53 1.75
CA SER A 12 11.71 -5.55 2.65
C SER A 12 10.34 -6.08 2.22
N MET A 13 9.61 -5.35 1.37
CA MET A 13 8.24 -5.72 0.97
C MET A 13 8.25 -6.85 -0.07
N PRO A 14 7.69 -8.05 0.23
CA PRO A 14 7.59 -9.11 -0.77
C PRO A 14 6.52 -8.79 -1.81
N TYR A 15 6.85 -8.94 -3.10
CA TYR A 15 5.90 -8.72 -4.21
C TYR A 15 5.56 -10.03 -4.92
N ARG A 16 4.27 -10.39 -4.93
CA ARG A 16 3.73 -11.64 -5.49
C ARG A 16 3.05 -11.38 -6.84
N ARG A 17 3.22 -12.30 -7.80
CA ARG A 17 2.51 -12.23 -9.09
C ARG A 17 1.01 -12.50 -8.92
N THR A 18 0.19 -11.76 -9.65
CA THR A 18 -1.26 -11.96 -9.70
C THR A 18 -1.61 -12.95 -10.80
N GLY A 19 -1.68 -14.23 -10.45
CA GLY A 19 -1.98 -15.30 -11.41
C GLY A 19 -0.96 -15.35 -12.56
N SER A 20 -1.45 -15.54 -13.80
CA SER A 20 -0.64 -15.56 -15.03
C SER A 20 -0.36 -14.16 -15.61
N SER A 21 -0.67 -13.09 -14.88
CA SER A 21 -0.41 -11.72 -15.32
C SER A 21 1.02 -11.26 -15.00
N GLY A 22 1.47 -10.20 -15.68
CA GLY A 22 2.71 -9.50 -15.33
C GLY A 22 2.62 -8.64 -14.08
N LEU A 23 1.41 -8.46 -13.52
CA LEU A 23 1.19 -7.63 -12.33
C LEU A 23 1.77 -8.30 -11.09
N ARG A 24 2.49 -7.51 -10.28
CA ARG A 24 2.97 -7.91 -8.96
C ARG A 24 2.35 -7.02 -7.89
N LEU A 25 1.69 -7.63 -6.90
CA LEU A 25 1.11 -6.94 -5.75
C LEU A 25 1.98 -7.14 -4.51
N PRO A 26 2.05 -6.15 -3.60
CA PRO A 26 2.70 -6.35 -2.31
C PRO A 26 1.98 -7.47 -1.53
N ALA A 27 2.71 -8.20 -0.70
CA ALA A 27 2.15 -9.25 0.14
C ALA A 27 1.13 -8.70 1.16
N LEU A 28 1.20 -7.40 1.47
CA LEU A 28 0.24 -6.67 2.28
C LEU A 28 -0.26 -5.45 1.50
N SER A 29 -1.57 -5.34 1.34
CA SER A 29 -2.25 -4.20 0.71
C SER A 29 -3.13 -3.49 1.73
N LEU A 30 -3.19 -2.16 1.67
CA LEU A 30 -4.08 -1.36 2.51
C LEU A 30 -5.43 -1.16 1.81
N GLY A 31 -6.50 -1.72 2.39
CA GLY A 31 -7.87 -1.43 1.97
C GLY A 31 -8.46 -0.29 2.79
N LEU A 32 -9.10 0.68 2.13
CA LEU A 32 -9.70 1.85 2.77
C LEU A 32 -11.19 1.62 3.09
N TRP A 33 -11.58 0.39 3.42
CA TRP A 33 -12.99 0.06 3.67
C TRP A 33 -13.58 0.79 4.87
N GLN A 34 -12.77 1.01 5.91
CA GLN A 34 -13.15 1.67 7.16
C GLN A 34 -12.05 2.64 7.58
N ASN A 35 -12.41 3.66 8.39
CA ASN A 35 -11.50 4.66 8.98
C ASN A 35 -10.98 5.76 8.03
N PHE A 36 -11.52 5.87 6.82
CA PHE A 36 -11.18 6.92 5.85
C PHE A 36 -12.40 7.76 5.43
N GLY A 37 -13.45 7.79 6.26
CA GLY A 37 -14.65 8.60 6.06
C GLY A 37 -14.65 9.87 6.92
N ASP A 38 -15.50 10.82 6.56
CA ASP A 38 -15.65 12.11 7.25
C ASP A 38 -16.40 11.99 8.59
N ASP A 39 -16.86 10.78 8.93
CA ASP A 39 -17.65 10.45 10.11
C ASP A 39 -16.83 10.33 11.40
N ARG A 40 -15.50 10.47 11.32
CA ARG A 40 -14.60 10.47 12.48
C ARG A 40 -13.92 11.82 12.67
N PRO A 41 -14.15 12.50 13.82
CA PRO A 41 -13.40 13.70 14.15
C PRO A 41 -11.90 13.35 14.36
N LEU A 42 -11.04 14.32 14.04
CA LEU A 42 -9.58 14.24 14.14
C LEU A 42 -9.09 14.10 15.60
#